data_AF-A0A8I1SGW2-F1
#
_entry.id   AF-A0A8I1SGW2-F1
#
_cell.length_a   1.000
_cell.length_b   1.000
_cell.length_c   1.000
_cell.angle_alpha   90.00
_cell.angle_beta   90.00
_cell.angle_gamma   90.00
#
_symmetry.space_group_name_H-M   'P 1'
#
loop_
_entity.id
_entity.type
_entity.pdbx_description
1 polymer ?
#
loop_
_entity_poly.entity_id
_entity_poly.type
_entity_poly.pdbx_seq_one_letter_code
_entity_poly.pdbx_strand_id
1 'polypeptide(L)'
;MLWSGVPSAVAQQTGSAPTGGDIRDELQRFGNIDLFVFSDRAAFLTRMDETLGLANIKDPDKTFAKLPRSPFTVTGQQNGQQIATCQIFVPENVTPQSGNEIFAELMRGWFGKRLSYGTDPAMTYRWLIYHEIRHCQPDHFGGDDIESHRDERDADLFALDQIATGQNRDGLIADIIAFRMITSALFADRSHMTGLSVRYALDPASDGKSITTDQEVAAFLATRRMIGAHAKAIAASVTPTNLELVRAITELRTAAEAGTLTPVIAHAPEILIGLDDAIAHFAPTLHARVATKR
;
A
#
# COMPACT_ATOMS: atom_id res chain seq x y z
N MET A 1 -21.65 -29.90 -31.80
CA MET A 1 -20.46 -30.58 -31.25
C MET A 1 -19.23 -29.81 -31.72
N LEU A 2 -18.59 -29.11 -30.79
CA LEU A 2 -17.16 -29.24 -30.43
C LEU A 2 -16.21 -28.52 -31.40
N TRP A 3 -15.30 -27.62 -31.04
CA TRP A 3 -14.92 -26.94 -29.80
C TRP A 3 -14.08 -25.73 -30.24
N SER A 4 -14.36 -24.54 -29.72
CA SER A 4 -13.53 -23.34 -29.89
C SER A 4 -12.55 -23.28 -28.72
N GLY A 5 -11.27 -23.56 -28.99
CA GLY A 5 -10.19 -23.31 -28.07
C GLY A 5 -9.88 -21.82 -28.00
N VAL A 6 -10.09 -21.23 -26.82
CA VAL A 6 -9.46 -19.96 -26.42
C VAL A 6 -8.45 -20.34 -25.34
N PRO A 7 -7.18 -19.93 -25.44
CA PRO A 7 -6.23 -20.20 -24.38
C PRO A 7 -6.60 -19.35 -23.17
N SER A 8 -7.10 -20.00 -22.11
CA SER A 8 -7.10 -19.43 -20.77
C SER A 8 -5.65 -19.29 -20.35
N ALA A 9 -5.14 -18.07 -20.29
CA ALA A 9 -3.97 -17.74 -19.48
C ALA A 9 -4.39 -17.84 -18.00
N VAL A 10 -4.53 -19.08 -17.52
CA VAL A 10 -4.33 -19.37 -16.10
C VAL A 10 -2.83 -19.30 -15.93
N ALA A 11 -2.35 -18.50 -14.98
CA ALA A 11 -0.95 -18.52 -14.59
C ALA A 11 -0.62 -19.93 -14.07
N GLN A 12 -0.13 -20.77 -14.98
CA GLN A 12 0.58 -21.99 -14.66
C GLN A 12 1.92 -21.54 -14.06
N GLN A 13 2.16 -21.95 -12.82
CA GLN A 13 3.47 -21.90 -12.19
C GLN A 13 4.50 -22.53 -13.13
N THR A 14 5.29 -21.71 -13.80
CA THR A 14 6.56 -22.10 -14.40
C THR A 14 7.56 -20.99 -14.09
N GLY A 15 8.20 -21.14 -12.94
CA GLY A 15 9.21 -20.21 -12.48
C GLY A 15 9.52 -20.49 -11.02
N SER A 16 10.40 -21.45 -10.77
CA SER A 16 11.17 -21.46 -9.53
C SER A 16 11.98 -20.16 -9.50
N ALA A 17 11.42 -19.12 -8.87
CA ALA A 17 12.14 -17.90 -8.58
C ALA A 17 13.38 -18.24 -7.73
N PRO A 18 14.52 -17.59 -7.95
CA PRO A 18 15.73 -17.90 -7.20
C PRO A 18 15.53 -17.51 -5.72
N THR A 19 15.22 -18.48 -4.88
CA THR A 19 15.41 -18.38 -3.42
C THR A 19 16.91 -18.53 -3.17
N GLY A 20 17.65 -17.42 -3.01
CA GLY A 20 19.10 -17.52 -2.96
C GLY A 20 19.90 -16.38 -2.34
N GLY A 21 19.25 -15.45 -1.63
CA GLY A 21 19.92 -14.61 -0.64
C GLY A 21 19.05 -14.62 0.61
N ASP A 22 19.59 -14.97 1.77
CA ASP A 22 18.85 -14.79 3.01
C ASP A 22 18.62 -13.28 3.15
N ILE A 23 17.35 -12.85 3.20
CA ILE A 23 17.02 -11.44 3.40
C ILE A 23 17.71 -10.88 4.65
N ARG A 24 18.01 -11.73 5.63
CA ARG A 24 18.83 -11.37 6.80
C ARG A 24 20.26 -11.00 6.47
N ASP A 25 20.89 -11.68 5.52
CA ASP A 25 22.24 -11.32 5.06
C ASP A 25 22.21 -10.00 4.28
N GLU A 26 21.12 -9.75 3.55
CA GLU A 26 20.94 -8.50 2.84
C GLU A 26 20.77 -7.30 3.78
N LEU A 27 20.07 -7.49 4.91
CA LEU A 27 19.85 -6.48 5.95
C LEU A 27 21.15 -5.95 6.55
N GLN A 28 22.17 -6.81 6.71
CA GLN A 28 23.47 -6.43 7.28
C GLN A 28 24.16 -5.31 6.50
N ARG A 29 23.85 -5.16 5.21
CA ARG A 29 24.41 -4.09 4.36
C ARG A 29 23.87 -2.70 4.70
N PHE A 30 22.74 -2.63 5.39
CA PHE A 30 22.05 -1.39 5.73
C PHE A 30 22.18 -1.01 7.20
N GLY A 31 22.96 -1.77 7.96
CA GLY A 31 23.22 -1.54 9.37
C GLY A 31 22.73 -2.69 10.25
N ASN A 32 22.63 -2.41 11.54
CA ASN A 32 22.16 -3.37 12.53
C ASN A 32 20.62 -3.41 12.52
N ILE A 33 20.05 -4.30 11.72
CA ILE A 33 18.61 -4.45 11.51
C ILE A 33 18.19 -5.89 11.81
N ASP A 34 17.28 -6.06 12.76
CA ASP A 34 16.64 -7.33 13.06
C ASP A 34 15.29 -7.44 12.34
N LEU A 35 15.01 -8.63 11.81
CA LEU A 35 13.73 -8.97 11.19
C LEU A 35 13.02 -10.04 12.00
N PHE A 36 11.85 -9.68 12.51
CA PHE A 36 10.99 -10.56 13.30
C PHE A 36 9.71 -10.90 12.54
N VAL A 37 9.52 -12.20 12.32
CA VAL A 37 8.25 -12.74 11.80
C VAL A 37 7.41 -13.23 12.97
N PHE A 38 6.12 -12.88 13.00
CA PHE A 38 5.21 -13.25 14.09
C PHE A 38 3.91 -13.90 13.59
N SER A 39 3.40 -14.89 14.32
CA SER A 39 2.19 -15.65 13.98
C SER A 39 0.89 -14.91 14.33
N ASP A 40 0.90 -14.17 15.44
CA ASP A 40 -0.28 -13.54 16.02
C ASP A 40 0.09 -12.35 16.91
N ARG A 41 -0.94 -11.67 17.42
CA ARG A 41 -0.79 -10.49 18.30
C ARG A 41 -0.01 -10.82 19.58
N ALA A 42 -0.19 -12.00 20.16
CA ALA A 42 0.50 -12.34 21.40
C ALA A 42 2.01 -12.50 21.13
N ALA A 43 2.38 -13.22 20.07
CA ALA A 43 3.76 -13.36 19.62
C ALA A 43 4.40 -12.00 19.30
N PHE A 44 3.68 -11.10 18.63
CA PHE A 44 4.13 -9.73 18.38
C PHE A 44 4.41 -8.97 19.68
N LEU A 45 3.45 -8.95 20.61
CA LEU A 45 3.60 -8.22 21.87
C LEU A 45 4.71 -8.78 22.75
N THR A 46 4.88 -10.10 22.80
CA THR A 46 6.00 -10.74 23.49
C THR A 46 7.33 -10.25 22.92
N ARG A 47 7.47 -10.23 21.59
CA ARG A 47 8.71 -9.75 20.98
C ARG A 47 8.95 -8.26 21.25
N MET A 48 7.92 -7.43 21.16
CA MET A 48 8.01 -6.00 21.50
C MET A 48 8.44 -5.77 22.96
N ASP A 49 7.97 -6.60 23.89
CA ASP A 49 8.38 -6.51 25.29
C ASP A 49 9.84 -6.92 25.49
N GLU A 50 10.27 -8.03 24.87
CA GLU A 50 11.66 -8.50 24.90
C GLU A 50 12.64 -7.46 24.34
N THR A 51 12.23 -6.73 23.30
CA THR A 51 13.15 -5.90 22.53
C THR A 51 13.11 -4.42 22.90
N LEU A 52 11.95 -3.90 23.32
CA LEU A 52 11.77 -2.47 23.64
C LEU A 52 11.26 -2.23 25.06
N GLY A 53 10.67 -3.24 25.69
CA GLY A 53 9.96 -3.13 26.96
C GLY A 53 8.65 -2.36 26.82
N LEU A 54 7.51 -3.04 26.96
CA LEU A 54 6.18 -2.43 26.78
C LEU A 54 5.91 -1.29 27.77
N ALA A 55 6.59 -1.27 28.92
CA ALA A 55 6.54 -0.19 29.90
C ALA A 55 7.03 1.17 29.34
N ASN A 56 7.83 1.16 28.27
CA ASN A 56 8.32 2.36 27.60
C ASN A 56 7.33 2.91 26.56
N ILE A 57 6.21 2.22 26.34
CA ILE A 57 5.20 2.58 25.34
C ILE A 57 3.98 3.14 26.08
N LYS A 58 3.57 4.36 25.73
CA LYS A 58 2.41 5.00 26.36
C LYS A 58 1.12 4.30 25.91
N ASP A 59 0.47 3.61 26.84
CA ASP A 59 -0.79 2.88 26.59
C ASP A 59 -0.63 1.88 25.41
N PRO A 60 0.17 0.80 25.60
CA PRO A 60 0.50 -0.14 24.54
C PRO A 60 -0.75 -0.85 24.02
N ASP A 61 -1.74 -1.12 24.87
CA ASP A 61 -2.99 -1.73 24.44
C ASP A 61 -3.76 -0.83 23.48
N LYS A 62 -3.86 0.49 23.73
CA LYS A 62 -4.49 1.41 22.78
C LYS A 62 -3.66 1.65 21.52
N THR A 63 -2.35 1.77 21.69
CA THR A 63 -1.39 1.97 20.58
C THR A 63 -1.45 0.78 19.61
N PHE A 64 -1.61 -0.43 20.14
CA PHE A 64 -1.62 -1.66 19.37
C PHE A 64 -3.02 -2.29 19.20
N ALA A 65 -4.09 -1.69 19.76
CA ALA A 65 -5.48 -2.18 19.64
C ALA A 65 -5.97 -2.23 18.19
N LYS A 66 -5.38 -1.42 17.31
CA LYS A 66 -5.68 -1.37 15.87
C LYS A 66 -4.76 -2.23 15.01
N LEU A 67 -3.75 -2.88 15.59
CA LEU A 67 -2.77 -3.71 14.89
C LEU A 67 -3.23 -5.16 14.59
N PRO A 68 -4.39 -5.35 13.94
CA PRO A 68 -4.50 -6.43 12.97
C PRO A 68 -4.61 -5.93 11.52
N ARG A 69 -4.48 -4.61 11.27
CA ARG A 69 -4.75 -4.02 9.94
C ARG A 69 -3.64 -3.14 9.36
N SER A 70 -2.74 -2.61 10.18
CA SER A 70 -1.46 -2.09 9.72
C SER A 70 -0.42 -3.12 10.16
N PRO A 71 0.16 -3.89 9.25
CA PRO A 71 1.38 -4.58 9.58
C PRO A 71 2.47 -3.51 9.66
N PHE A 72 3.64 -3.88 10.17
CA PHE A 72 4.85 -3.06 10.15
C PHE A 72 4.91 -2.04 11.30
N THR A 73 5.85 -2.30 12.19
CA THR A 73 6.36 -1.31 13.13
C THR A 73 7.86 -1.37 12.94
N VAL A 74 8.46 -0.27 12.51
CA VAL A 74 9.91 -0.11 12.56
C VAL A 74 10.22 0.63 13.84
N THR A 75 10.95 -0.02 14.73
CA THR A 75 11.50 0.68 15.90
C THR A 75 12.98 0.89 15.65
N GLY A 76 13.28 1.96 14.91
CA GLY A 76 14.62 2.54 14.85
C GLY A 76 14.88 3.51 16.00
N GLN A 77 13.84 3.85 16.79
CA GLN A 77 13.92 4.84 17.84
C GLN A 77 13.23 4.44 19.16
N GLN A 78 13.75 5.03 20.24
CA GLN A 78 13.16 5.07 21.56
C GLN A 78 13.34 6.48 22.13
N ASN A 79 12.24 7.15 22.50
CA ASN A 79 12.24 8.52 23.05
C ASN A 79 12.95 9.56 22.15
N GLY A 80 12.81 9.47 20.83
CA GLY A 80 13.44 10.38 19.87
C GLY A 80 14.94 10.16 19.68
N GLN A 81 15.49 9.06 20.21
CA GLN A 81 16.87 8.64 20.00
C GLN A 81 16.91 7.34 19.23
N GLN A 82 17.89 7.19 18.34
CA GLN A 82 18.11 5.95 17.62
C GLN A 82 18.48 4.83 18.62
N ILE A 83 17.84 3.66 18.48
CA ILE A 83 18.24 2.47 19.24
C ILE A 83 19.34 1.71 18.49
N ALA A 84 20.15 0.95 19.23
CA ALA A 84 21.34 0.28 18.69
C ALA A 84 21.04 -0.73 17.56
N THR A 85 19.84 -1.32 17.55
CA THR A 85 19.38 -2.25 16.52
C THR A 85 18.00 -1.81 16.06
N CYS A 86 17.85 -1.47 14.77
CA CYS A 86 16.54 -1.25 14.18
C CYS A 86 15.79 -2.58 14.09
N GLN A 87 14.46 -2.58 14.28
CA GLN A 87 13.68 -3.81 14.28
C GLN A 87 12.50 -3.69 13.33
N ILE A 88 12.36 -4.66 12.44
CA ILE A 88 11.27 -4.77 11.47
C ILE A 88 10.40 -5.96 11.88
N PHE A 89 9.10 -5.72 12.03
CA PHE A 89 8.13 -6.74 12.43
C PHE A 89 7.14 -7.03 11.28
N VAL A 90 7.06 -8.29 10.85
CA VAL A 90 6.21 -8.72 9.74
C VAL A 90 5.35 -9.90 10.15
N PRO A 91 4.03 -9.90 9.87
CA PRO A 91 3.21 -11.06 10.20
C PRO A 91 3.50 -12.23 9.24
N GLU A 92 3.45 -13.45 9.77
CA GLU A 92 3.78 -14.67 9.01
C GLU A 92 2.89 -14.86 7.78
N ASN A 93 1.63 -14.40 7.84
CA ASN A 93 0.66 -14.56 6.75
C ASN A 93 0.98 -13.73 5.51
N VAL A 94 1.97 -12.84 5.53
CA VAL A 94 2.41 -12.05 4.35
C VAL A 94 3.84 -12.35 3.91
N THR A 95 4.42 -13.44 4.43
CA THR A 95 5.72 -13.95 3.97
C THR A 95 5.60 -14.65 2.62
N PRO A 96 6.67 -14.76 1.81
CA PRO A 96 6.60 -15.42 0.52
C PRO A 96 6.07 -16.86 0.59
N GLN A 97 6.34 -17.56 1.70
CA GLN A 97 5.92 -18.94 1.94
C GLN A 97 4.40 -19.07 2.12
N SER A 98 3.71 -18.01 2.57
CA SER A 98 2.25 -18.02 2.68
C SER A 98 1.57 -17.97 1.32
N GLY A 99 2.28 -17.50 0.28
CA GLY A 99 1.75 -17.22 -1.05
C GLY A 99 0.79 -16.03 -1.10
N ASN A 100 0.60 -15.31 0.01
CA ASN A 100 -0.23 -14.11 0.05
C ASN A 100 0.63 -12.89 -0.25
N GLU A 101 0.14 -12.04 -1.13
CA GLU A 101 0.79 -10.76 -1.41
C GLU A 101 0.40 -9.70 -0.37
N ILE A 102 1.35 -8.87 0.04
CA ILE A 102 1.13 -7.83 1.07
C ILE A 102 0.07 -6.83 0.65
N PHE A 103 0.15 -6.36 -0.59
CA PHE A 103 -0.85 -5.46 -1.16
C PHE A 103 -2.24 -6.13 -1.12
N ALA A 104 -2.31 -7.44 -1.41
CA ALA A 104 -3.54 -8.22 -1.29
C ALA A 104 -4.13 -8.17 0.10
N GLU A 105 -3.32 -8.49 1.10
CA GLU A 105 -3.81 -8.77 2.44
C GLU A 105 -4.36 -7.50 3.09
N LEU A 106 -3.76 -6.35 2.75
CA LEU A 106 -4.26 -5.02 3.13
C LEU A 106 -5.58 -4.67 2.44
N MET A 107 -5.77 -5.11 1.19
CA MET A 107 -6.92 -4.74 0.36
C MET A 107 -8.05 -5.77 0.30
N ARG A 108 -7.83 -7.01 0.76
CA ARG A 108 -8.80 -8.13 0.63
C ARG A 108 -10.15 -7.84 1.28
N GLY A 109 -10.14 -7.05 2.36
CA GLY A 109 -11.34 -6.62 3.07
C GLY A 109 -12.22 -5.68 2.23
N TRP A 110 -11.65 -5.04 1.21
CA TRP A 110 -12.31 -4.11 0.31
C TRP A 110 -12.66 -4.77 -1.03
N PHE A 111 -11.70 -5.45 -1.67
CA PHE A 111 -11.86 -5.90 -3.05
C PHE A 111 -12.06 -7.42 -3.20
N GLY A 112 -12.10 -8.15 -2.09
CA GLY A 112 -12.30 -9.59 -2.05
C GLY A 112 -10.99 -10.39 -2.12
N LYS A 113 -11.12 -11.73 -2.20
CA LYS A 113 -9.99 -12.66 -2.06
C LYS A 113 -9.20 -12.93 -3.35
N ARG A 114 -9.67 -12.45 -4.50
CA ARG A 114 -9.06 -12.73 -5.81
C ARG A 114 -8.59 -11.42 -6.40
N LEU A 115 -7.30 -11.17 -6.25
CA LEU A 115 -6.65 -9.97 -6.73
C LEU A 115 -5.57 -10.34 -7.77
N SER A 116 -5.21 -9.37 -8.61
CA SER A 116 -4.29 -9.48 -9.74
C SER A 116 -3.11 -8.54 -9.54
N TYR A 117 -1.96 -8.89 -10.10
CA TYR A 117 -0.67 -8.26 -9.79
C TYR A 117 0.24 -8.19 -10.99
N GLY A 118 1.04 -7.13 -11.05
CA GLY A 118 2.15 -7.04 -12.00
C GLY A 118 3.34 -7.89 -11.59
N THR A 119 3.48 -8.16 -10.29
CA THR A 119 4.56 -8.94 -9.68
C THR A 119 4.06 -10.19 -8.93
N ASP A 120 4.79 -10.63 -7.91
CA ASP A 120 4.52 -11.84 -7.13
C ASP A 120 4.72 -11.59 -5.62
N PRO A 121 4.26 -12.51 -4.73
CA PRO A 121 4.40 -12.36 -3.29
C PRO A 121 5.84 -12.19 -2.79
N ALA A 122 6.83 -12.79 -3.47
CA ALA A 122 8.22 -12.63 -3.07
C ALA A 122 8.73 -11.21 -3.37
N MET A 123 8.33 -10.64 -4.51
CA MET A 123 8.72 -9.30 -4.91
C MET A 123 8.11 -8.24 -3.99
N THR A 124 6.82 -8.32 -3.70
CA THR A 124 6.17 -7.35 -2.80
C THR A 124 6.64 -7.49 -1.35
N TYR A 125 6.99 -8.70 -0.92
CA TYR A 125 7.68 -8.91 0.36
C TYR A 125 9.02 -8.22 0.40
N ARG A 126 9.83 -8.34 -0.66
CA ARG A 126 11.12 -7.63 -0.73
C ARG A 126 10.91 -6.12 -0.78
N TRP A 127 9.96 -5.62 -1.57
CA TRP A 127 9.61 -4.19 -1.58
C TRP A 127 9.32 -3.69 -0.18
N LEU A 128 8.50 -4.41 0.57
CA LEU A 128 8.15 -4.04 1.94
C LEU A 128 9.40 -3.97 2.82
N ILE A 129 10.20 -5.04 2.83
CA ILE A 129 11.37 -5.07 3.72
C ILE A 129 12.33 -3.93 3.38
N TYR A 130 12.54 -3.63 2.10
CA TYR A 130 13.38 -2.50 1.70
C TYR A 130 12.76 -1.13 2.00
N HIS A 131 11.43 -1.01 1.93
CA HIS A 131 10.71 0.17 2.40
C HIS A 131 10.99 0.40 3.90
N GLU A 132 10.85 -0.64 4.72
CA GLU A 132 11.12 -0.55 6.16
C GLU A 132 12.62 -0.37 6.49
N ILE A 133 13.54 -0.90 5.67
CA ILE A 133 14.98 -0.61 5.79
C ILE A 133 15.24 0.89 5.64
N ARG A 134 14.54 1.59 4.72
CA ARG A 134 14.71 3.03 4.56
C ARG A 134 14.36 3.75 5.86
N HIS A 135 13.26 3.37 6.51
CA HIS A 135 12.85 3.89 7.83
C HIS A 135 13.82 3.56 8.98
N CYS A 136 14.76 2.63 8.79
CA CYS A 136 15.82 2.37 9.76
C CYS A 136 17.00 3.35 9.65
N GLN A 137 17.09 4.16 8.59
CA GLN A 137 18.25 4.99 8.32
C GLN A 137 18.24 6.30 9.13
N PRO A 138 19.43 6.85 9.49
CA PRO A 138 19.52 7.99 10.40
C PRO A 138 18.97 9.34 9.91
N ASP A 139 18.52 9.42 8.67
CA ASP A 139 17.97 10.61 8.05
C ASP A 139 16.47 10.44 7.73
N HIS A 140 15.85 9.35 8.19
CA HIS A 140 14.50 8.93 7.81
C HIS A 140 13.70 8.48 9.03
N PHE A 141 13.41 9.47 9.86
CA PHE A 141 13.04 9.27 11.25
C PHE A 141 11.62 9.72 11.58
N GLY A 142 10.88 10.18 10.57
CA GLY A 142 9.62 10.86 10.74
C GLY A 142 9.75 12.16 11.52
N GLY A 143 8.60 12.72 11.86
CA GLY A 143 8.52 13.99 12.58
C GLY A 143 7.07 14.46 12.62
N ASP A 144 6.80 15.64 12.08
CA ASP A 144 5.42 16.04 11.83
C ASP A 144 4.79 15.26 10.64
N ASP A 145 3.53 15.57 10.33
CA ASP A 145 2.81 14.98 9.20
C ASP A 145 3.56 15.21 7.86
N ILE A 146 4.35 16.29 7.74
CA ILE A 146 5.06 16.66 6.50
C ILE A 146 6.33 15.84 6.35
N GLU A 147 7.16 15.77 7.39
CA GLU A 147 8.39 14.98 7.38
C GLU A 147 8.07 13.50 7.18
N SER A 148 7.11 12.98 7.95
CA SER A 148 6.67 11.59 7.85
C SER A 148 6.09 11.24 6.47
N HIS A 149 5.45 12.20 5.79
CA HIS A 149 4.95 12.01 4.43
C HIS A 149 6.06 11.93 3.38
N ARG A 150 7.09 12.78 3.50
CA ARG A 150 8.26 12.70 2.62
C ARG A 150 8.99 11.39 2.82
N ASP A 151 9.11 10.95 4.07
CA ASP A 151 9.74 9.69 4.42
C ASP A 151 9.00 8.50 3.77
N GLU A 152 7.68 8.43 3.91
CA GLU A 152 6.88 7.39 3.23
C GLU A 152 7.10 7.34 1.72
N ARG A 153 7.18 8.51 1.06
CA ARG A 153 7.49 8.59 -0.38
C ARG A 153 8.90 8.08 -0.68
N ASP A 154 9.89 8.53 0.07
CA ASP A 154 11.30 8.21 -0.19
C ASP A 154 11.59 6.73 0.08
N ALA A 155 10.91 6.10 1.03
CA ALA A 155 10.97 4.67 1.26
C ALA A 155 10.41 3.84 0.09
N ASP A 156 9.33 4.27 -0.57
CA ASP A 156 8.84 3.61 -1.78
C ASP A 156 9.86 3.67 -2.93
N LEU A 157 10.44 4.85 -3.14
CA LEU A 157 11.43 5.07 -4.21
C LEU A 157 12.72 4.30 -3.95
N PHE A 158 13.19 4.31 -2.70
CA PHE A 158 14.34 3.52 -2.27
C PHE A 158 14.10 2.03 -2.48
N ALA A 159 12.95 1.50 -2.06
CA ALA A 159 12.64 0.09 -2.22
C ALA A 159 12.66 -0.34 -3.69
N LEU A 160 12.05 0.46 -4.57
CA LEU A 160 12.08 0.22 -6.01
C LEU A 160 13.52 0.21 -6.55
N ASP A 161 14.32 1.23 -6.24
CA ASP A 161 15.71 1.34 -6.72
C ASP A 161 16.55 0.12 -6.33
N GLN A 162 16.36 -0.40 -5.13
CA GLN A 162 17.16 -1.51 -4.61
C GLN A 162 16.80 -2.87 -5.19
N ILE A 163 15.55 -3.10 -5.59
CA ILE A 163 15.07 -4.45 -5.97
C ILE A 163 14.59 -4.56 -7.42
N ALA A 164 14.36 -3.44 -8.10
CA ALA A 164 13.91 -3.45 -9.47
C ALA A 164 15.02 -3.95 -10.40
N THR A 165 14.63 -4.81 -11.33
CA THR A 165 15.43 -5.30 -12.44
C THR A 165 14.70 -4.94 -13.74
N GLY A 166 15.38 -4.99 -14.88
CA GLY A 166 14.74 -4.72 -16.17
C GLY A 166 13.52 -5.62 -16.47
N GLN A 167 13.41 -6.79 -15.82
CA GLN A 167 12.29 -7.72 -16.03
C GLN A 167 11.07 -7.44 -15.16
N ASN A 168 11.25 -6.94 -13.94
CA ASN A 168 10.15 -6.75 -12.98
C ASN A 168 9.75 -5.28 -12.78
N ARG A 169 10.54 -4.33 -13.29
CA ARG A 169 10.43 -2.91 -12.95
C ARG A 169 9.05 -2.34 -13.24
N ASP A 170 8.54 -2.55 -14.44
CA ASP A 170 7.26 -1.96 -14.86
C ASP A 170 6.09 -2.53 -14.06
N GLY A 171 6.11 -3.85 -13.81
CA GLY A 171 5.12 -4.51 -12.97
C GLY A 171 5.15 -3.99 -11.54
N LEU A 172 6.35 -3.83 -10.96
CA LEU A 172 6.51 -3.32 -9.60
C LEU A 172 6.11 -1.84 -9.48
N ILE A 173 6.43 -1.00 -10.47
CA ILE A 173 5.97 0.39 -10.52
C ILE A 173 4.44 0.45 -10.54
N ALA A 174 3.79 -0.36 -11.38
CA ALA A 174 2.34 -0.41 -11.45
C ALA A 174 1.71 -0.84 -10.11
N ASP A 175 2.26 -1.88 -9.47
CA ASP A 175 1.80 -2.36 -8.17
C ASP A 175 1.96 -1.28 -7.07
N ILE A 176 3.12 -0.61 -6.98
CA ILE A 176 3.39 0.45 -5.99
C ILE A 176 2.44 1.64 -6.17
N ILE A 177 2.30 2.14 -7.41
CA ILE A 177 1.41 3.27 -7.70
C ILE A 177 -0.03 2.91 -7.34
N ALA A 178 -0.50 1.75 -7.80
CA ALA A 178 -1.85 1.31 -7.52
C ALA A 178 -2.10 1.17 -6.01
N PHE A 179 -1.14 0.60 -5.29
CA PHE A 179 -1.22 0.41 -3.85
C PHE A 179 -1.34 1.76 -3.13
N ARG A 180 -0.45 2.71 -3.45
CA ARG A 180 -0.44 4.03 -2.82
C ARG A 180 -1.64 4.88 -3.19
N MET A 181 -2.17 4.77 -4.42
CA MET A 181 -3.41 5.44 -4.79
C MET A 181 -4.61 4.95 -3.96
N ILE A 182 -4.73 3.63 -3.79
CA ILE A 182 -5.81 3.02 -3.00
C ILE A 182 -5.68 3.40 -1.51
N THR A 183 -4.52 3.19 -0.92
CA THR A 183 -4.31 3.45 0.51
C THR A 183 -4.55 4.93 0.82
N SER A 184 -3.92 5.84 0.06
CA SER A 184 -4.06 7.29 0.20
C SER A 184 -5.52 7.74 0.10
N ALA A 185 -6.26 7.22 -0.88
CA ALA A 185 -7.65 7.62 -1.09
C ALA A 185 -8.61 7.05 -0.04
N LEU A 186 -8.43 5.81 0.41
CA LEU A 186 -9.47 5.11 1.15
C LEU A 186 -9.28 5.08 2.66
N PHE A 187 -8.07 4.86 3.17
CA PHE A 187 -7.89 4.53 4.59
C PHE A 187 -6.57 4.95 5.25
N ALA A 188 -5.59 5.42 4.50
CA ALA A 188 -4.33 5.92 5.05
C ALA A 188 -4.53 7.11 6.00
N ASP A 189 -3.65 7.23 7.00
CA ASP A 189 -3.43 8.47 7.73
C ASP A 189 -2.61 9.46 6.88
N ARG A 190 -2.47 10.70 7.35
CA ARG A 190 -1.90 11.81 6.55
C ARG A 190 -0.48 11.54 6.05
N SER A 191 0.37 10.95 6.89
CA SER A 191 1.75 10.58 6.51
C SER A 191 1.78 9.62 5.32
N HIS A 192 0.77 8.76 5.15
CA HIS A 192 0.75 7.75 4.08
C HIS A 192 -0.06 8.20 2.85
N MET A 193 -0.51 9.47 2.78
CA MET A 193 -1.20 10.03 1.61
C MET A 193 -0.22 10.45 0.53
N THR A 194 0.59 9.51 0.03
CA THR A 194 1.70 9.72 -0.92
C THR A 194 1.38 9.33 -2.36
N GLY A 195 0.13 8.95 -2.66
CA GLY A 195 -0.24 8.37 -3.96
C GLY A 195 0.09 9.22 -5.20
N LEU A 196 -0.09 10.54 -5.14
CA LEU A 196 0.24 11.44 -6.25
C LEU A 196 1.74 11.69 -6.34
N SER A 197 2.42 11.95 -5.23
CA SER A 197 3.86 12.23 -5.22
C SER A 197 4.67 11.00 -5.65
N VAL A 198 4.29 9.79 -5.20
CA VAL A 198 4.87 8.52 -5.68
C VAL A 198 4.60 8.33 -7.17
N ARG A 199 3.36 8.53 -7.62
CA ARG A 199 3.04 8.40 -9.05
C ARG A 199 3.81 9.41 -9.90
N TYR A 200 3.93 10.66 -9.48
CA TYR A 200 4.71 11.66 -10.21
C TYR A 200 6.19 11.33 -10.30
N ALA A 201 6.74 10.64 -9.31
CA ALA A 201 8.13 10.21 -9.31
C ALA A 201 8.38 8.95 -10.17
N LEU A 202 7.36 8.12 -10.40
CA LEU A 202 7.52 6.79 -11.01
C LEU A 202 6.89 6.66 -12.40
N ASP A 203 5.85 7.42 -12.71
CA ASP A 203 5.14 7.39 -13.99
C ASP A 203 5.73 8.42 -14.96
N PRO A 204 6.35 7.99 -16.08
CA PRO A 204 6.89 8.91 -17.09
C PRO A 204 5.86 9.88 -17.68
N ALA A 205 4.57 9.52 -17.68
CA ALA A 205 3.51 10.42 -18.13
C ALA A 205 3.30 11.63 -17.19
N SER A 206 3.94 11.61 -16.02
CA SER A 206 3.90 12.67 -15.01
C SER A 206 5.17 13.52 -14.97
N ASP A 207 6.08 13.36 -15.93
CA ASP A 207 7.34 14.12 -16.00
C ASP A 207 7.11 15.64 -15.82
N GLY A 208 7.84 16.24 -14.88
CA GLY A 208 7.77 17.67 -14.56
C GLY A 208 6.60 18.09 -13.65
N LYS A 209 5.71 17.16 -13.26
CA LYS A 209 4.71 17.43 -12.23
C LYS A 209 5.33 17.43 -10.83
N SER A 210 4.81 18.28 -9.96
CA SER A 210 5.12 18.27 -8.52
C SER A 210 3.90 18.65 -7.72
N ILE A 211 3.88 18.23 -6.45
CA ILE A 211 2.83 18.55 -5.49
C ILE A 211 3.48 18.72 -4.11
N THR A 212 3.00 19.70 -3.33
CA THR A 212 3.43 19.80 -1.93
C THR A 212 2.68 18.81 -1.06
N THR A 213 3.27 18.40 0.06
CA THR A 213 2.60 17.52 1.02
C THR A 213 1.22 18.05 1.45
N ASP A 214 1.12 19.35 1.77
CA ASP A 214 -0.16 19.96 2.17
C ASP A 214 -1.23 19.86 1.08
N GLN A 215 -0.84 20.10 -0.18
CA GLN A 215 -1.74 20.00 -1.33
C GLN A 215 -2.21 18.55 -1.52
N GLU A 216 -1.29 17.60 -1.44
CA GLU A 216 -1.57 16.18 -1.63
C GLU A 216 -2.50 15.64 -0.54
N VAL A 217 -2.16 15.88 0.73
CA VAL A 217 -2.98 15.48 1.88
C VAL A 217 -4.37 16.10 1.82
N ALA A 218 -4.46 17.41 1.51
CA ALA A 218 -5.75 18.08 1.39
C ALA A 218 -6.59 17.48 0.25
N ALA A 219 -5.98 17.18 -0.90
CA ALA A 219 -6.65 16.58 -2.05
C ALA A 219 -7.17 15.18 -1.77
N PHE A 220 -6.35 14.30 -1.16
CA PHE A 220 -6.80 12.95 -0.78
C PHE A 220 -7.88 12.97 0.29
N LEU A 221 -7.77 13.81 1.32
CA LEU A 221 -8.82 13.96 2.33
C LEU A 221 -10.14 14.43 1.74
N ALA A 222 -10.09 15.41 0.83
CA ALA A 222 -11.28 15.94 0.18
C ALA A 222 -11.91 14.91 -0.77
N THR A 223 -11.09 14.19 -1.54
CA THR A 223 -11.53 13.10 -2.43
C THR A 223 -12.14 11.94 -1.64
N ARG A 224 -11.53 11.53 -0.52
CA ARG A 224 -12.07 10.50 0.38
C ARG A 224 -13.46 10.87 0.89
N ARG A 225 -13.66 12.13 1.30
CA ARG A 225 -14.97 12.63 1.73
C ARG A 225 -16.00 12.59 0.60
N MET A 226 -15.59 12.97 -0.61
CA MET A 226 -16.44 12.92 -1.80
C MET A 226 -16.88 11.47 -2.12
N ILE A 227 -15.93 10.54 -2.15
CA ILE A 227 -16.21 9.11 -2.34
C ILE A 227 -17.17 8.59 -1.27
N GLY A 228 -16.90 8.88 0.01
CA GLY A 228 -17.74 8.44 1.12
C GLY A 228 -19.16 9.03 1.08
N ALA A 229 -19.31 10.28 0.67
CA ALA A 229 -20.62 10.92 0.50
C ALA A 229 -21.39 10.29 -0.67
N HIS A 230 -20.73 10.08 -1.81
CA HIS A 230 -21.35 9.49 -2.99
C HIS A 230 -21.73 8.02 -2.76
N ALA A 231 -20.86 7.24 -2.13
CA ALA A 231 -21.15 5.86 -1.73
C ALA A 231 -22.36 5.75 -0.80
N LYS A 232 -22.53 6.69 0.15
CA LYS A 232 -23.73 6.75 1.00
C LYS A 232 -24.98 7.14 0.24
N ALA A 233 -24.87 8.05 -0.74
CA ALA A 233 -26.00 8.47 -1.55
C ALA A 233 -26.55 7.35 -2.43
N ILE A 234 -25.70 6.44 -2.90
CA ILE A 234 -26.11 5.30 -3.72
C ILE A 234 -26.34 4.01 -2.93
N ALA A 235 -26.04 4.00 -1.63
CA ALA A 235 -26.16 2.80 -0.82
C ALA A 235 -27.63 2.46 -0.50
N ALA A 236 -27.96 1.18 -0.56
CA ALA A 236 -29.29 0.70 -0.13
C ALA A 236 -29.41 0.59 1.40
N SER A 237 -28.28 0.57 2.10
CA SER A 237 -28.18 0.46 3.57
C SER A 237 -27.47 1.68 4.17
N VAL A 238 -27.65 1.89 5.48
CA VAL A 238 -27.02 3.01 6.22
C VAL A 238 -25.50 3.01 6.10
N THR A 239 -24.89 1.82 6.05
CA THR A 239 -23.45 1.66 5.84
C THR A 239 -23.21 1.13 4.42
N PRO A 240 -22.47 1.87 3.57
CA PRO A 240 -22.11 1.39 2.25
C PRO A 240 -21.30 0.09 2.32
N THR A 241 -21.62 -0.83 1.44
CA THR A 241 -20.82 -2.02 1.13
C THR A 241 -19.63 -1.64 0.26
N ASN A 242 -18.65 -2.54 0.16
CA ASN A 242 -17.53 -2.35 -0.75
C ASN A 242 -17.95 -2.23 -2.22
N LEU A 243 -19.04 -2.89 -2.61
CA LEU A 243 -19.57 -2.80 -3.97
C LEU A 243 -20.07 -1.38 -4.27
N GLU A 244 -20.79 -0.77 -3.31
CA GLU A 244 -21.26 0.62 -3.42
C GLU A 244 -20.09 1.60 -3.38
N LEU A 245 -19.04 1.33 -2.59
CA LEU A 245 -17.83 2.15 -2.63
C LEU A 245 -17.15 2.13 -4.00
N VAL A 246 -16.92 0.94 -4.56
CA VAL A 246 -16.24 0.80 -5.86
C VAL A 246 -17.10 1.38 -6.98
N ARG A 247 -18.42 1.18 -6.95
CA ARG A 247 -19.35 1.84 -7.87
C ARG A 247 -19.27 3.36 -7.76
N ALA A 248 -19.21 3.90 -6.53
CA ALA A 248 -19.10 5.33 -6.32
C ALA A 248 -17.83 5.92 -6.95
N ILE A 249 -16.71 5.21 -6.83
CA ILE A 249 -15.43 5.60 -7.45
C ILE A 249 -15.56 5.63 -8.98
N THR A 250 -16.14 4.60 -9.60
CA THR A 250 -16.31 4.55 -11.06
C THR A 250 -17.26 5.64 -11.58
N GLU A 251 -18.35 5.94 -10.87
CA GLU A 251 -19.25 7.04 -11.23
C GLU A 251 -18.56 8.41 -11.09
N LEU A 252 -17.79 8.62 -10.03
CA LEU A 252 -17.01 9.85 -9.81
C LEU A 252 -15.88 10.00 -10.83
N ARG A 253 -15.22 8.90 -11.26
CA ARG A 253 -14.28 8.91 -12.40
C ARG A 253 -14.98 9.42 -13.66
N THR A 254 -16.16 8.90 -13.97
CA THR A 254 -16.90 9.33 -15.17
C THR A 254 -17.21 10.84 -15.11
N ALA A 255 -17.60 11.36 -13.94
CA ALA A 255 -17.79 12.78 -13.74
C ALA A 255 -16.48 13.59 -13.83
N ALA A 256 -15.35 13.02 -13.39
CA ALA A 256 -14.02 13.62 -13.51
C ALA A 256 -13.62 13.81 -14.97
N GLU A 257 -13.74 12.75 -15.78
CA GLU A 257 -13.42 12.75 -17.21
C GLU A 257 -14.32 13.71 -17.99
N ALA A 258 -15.59 13.82 -17.60
CA ALA A 258 -16.54 14.77 -18.19
C ALA A 258 -16.37 16.22 -17.71
N GLY A 259 -15.53 16.48 -16.70
CA GLY A 259 -15.35 17.81 -16.11
C GLY A 259 -16.58 18.31 -15.33
N THR A 260 -17.41 17.41 -14.81
CA THR A 260 -18.68 17.71 -14.13
C THR A 260 -18.65 17.49 -12.62
N LEU A 261 -17.48 17.19 -12.05
CA LEU A 261 -17.31 17.02 -10.61
C LEU A 261 -17.77 18.24 -9.82
N THR A 262 -18.65 18.00 -8.86
CA THR A 262 -19.14 19.02 -7.93
C THR A 262 -19.03 18.48 -6.49
N PRO A 263 -18.37 19.20 -5.58
CA PRO A 263 -17.62 20.44 -5.79
C PRO A 263 -16.34 20.24 -6.61
N VAL A 264 -15.83 21.32 -7.21
CA VAL A 264 -14.51 21.32 -7.87
C VAL A 264 -13.42 21.31 -6.79
N ILE A 265 -12.63 20.24 -6.77
CA ILE A 265 -11.51 20.06 -5.84
C ILE A 265 -10.24 19.87 -6.69
N ALA A 266 -9.20 20.66 -6.39
CA ALA A 266 -7.90 20.50 -7.05
C ALA A 266 -7.38 19.05 -6.89
N HIS A 267 -6.83 18.49 -7.96
CA HIS A 267 -6.32 17.11 -8.06
C HIS A 267 -7.34 15.98 -7.84
N ALA A 268 -8.58 16.25 -7.41
CA ALA A 268 -9.59 15.19 -7.28
C ALA A 268 -9.88 14.45 -8.59
N PRO A 269 -9.97 15.09 -9.78
CA PRO A 269 -10.16 14.35 -11.04
C PRO A 269 -9.05 13.32 -11.28
N GLU A 270 -7.81 13.74 -11.05
CA GLU A 270 -6.62 12.94 -11.25
C GLU A 270 -6.52 11.79 -10.23
N ILE A 271 -6.90 12.04 -8.97
CA ILE A 271 -6.98 11.01 -7.93
C ILE A 271 -8.05 9.98 -8.27
N LEU A 272 -9.24 10.41 -8.71
CA LEU A 272 -10.35 9.51 -9.01
C LEU A 272 -10.06 8.60 -10.20
N ILE A 273 -9.43 9.14 -11.25
CA ILE A 273 -8.98 8.36 -12.41
C ILE A 273 -7.91 7.33 -11.95
N GLY A 274 -6.86 7.78 -11.28
CA GLY A 274 -5.79 6.88 -10.83
C GLY A 274 -6.26 5.83 -9.82
N LEU A 275 -7.23 6.16 -8.96
CA LEU A 275 -7.83 5.22 -8.01
C LEU A 275 -8.66 4.14 -8.72
N ASP A 276 -9.46 4.51 -9.70
CA ASP A 276 -10.27 3.54 -10.45
C ASP A 276 -9.37 2.63 -11.32
N ASP A 277 -8.32 3.18 -11.94
CA ASP A 277 -7.27 2.39 -12.63
C ASP A 277 -6.56 1.42 -11.67
N ALA A 278 -6.22 1.87 -10.46
CA ALA A 278 -5.61 1.03 -9.43
C ALA A 278 -6.53 -0.14 -9.01
N ILE A 279 -7.84 0.12 -8.90
CA ILE A 279 -8.82 -0.94 -8.61
C ILE A 279 -8.96 -1.89 -9.79
N ALA A 280 -8.93 -1.40 -11.03
CA ALA A 280 -8.95 -2.25 -12.22
C ALA A 280 -7.71 -3.17 -12.28
N HIS A 281 -6.55 -2.64 -11.89
CA HIS A 281 -5.29 -3.38 -11.79
C HIS A 281 -5.37 -4.52 -10.77
N PHE A 282 -5.72 -4.22 -9.51
CA PHE A 282 -5.75 -5.25 -8.47
C PHE A 282 -7.01 -6.12 -8.49
N ALA A 283 -8.16 -5.60 -8.93
CA ALA A 283 -9.44 -6.28 -8.81
C ALA A 283 -10.25 -6.25 -10.13
N PRO A 284 -9.68 -6.72 -11.26
CA PRO A 284 -10.28 -6.56 -12.59
C PRO A 284 -11.68 -7.16 -12.71
N THR A 285 -11.93 -8.29 -12.04
CA THR A 285 -13.27 -8.91 -12.03
C THR A 285 -14.30 -8.09 -11.26
N LEU A 286 -13.91 -7.46 -10.16
CA LEU A 286 -14.80 -6.59 -9.38
C LEU A 286 -15.08 -5.31 -10.17
N HIS A 287 -14.03 -4.70 -10.72
CA HIS A 287 -14.11 -3.51 -11.56
C HIS A 287 -15.02 -3.71 -12.77
N ALA A 288 -14.85 -4.80 -13.53
CA ALA A 288 -15.71 -5.11 -14.68
C ALA A 288 -17.20 -5.26 -14.29
N ARG A 289 -17.50 -5.77 -13.09
CA ARG A 289 -18.89 -5.94 -12.60
C ARG A 289 -19.57 -4.63 -12.25
N VAL A 290 -18.82 -3.60 -11.85
CA VAL A 290 -19.39 -2.27 -11.55
C VAL A 290 -19.46 -1.42 -12.82
N ALA A 291 -18.42 -1.45 -13.66
CA ALA A 291 -18.35 -0.65 -14.88
C ALA A 291 -19.45 -0.97 -15.90
N THR A 292 -19.99 -2.19 -15.87
CA THR A 292 -21.05 -2.66 -16.77
C THR A 292 -22.47 -2.46 -16.25
N LYS A 293 -22.64 -2.08 -14.98
CA LYS A 293 -23.96 -1.82 -14.38
C LYS A 293 -24.27 -0.32 -14.47
N ARG A 294 -24.95 0.07 -15.55
CA ARG A 294 -25.67 1.35 -15.65
C ARG A 294 -27.16 1.12 -15.40
#